data_AF-A0A8D0YBD4-F1
#
_entry.id   AF-A0A8D0YBD4-F1
#
_cell.length_a   1.000
_cell.length_b   1.000
_cell.length_c   1.000
_cell.angle_alpha   90.00
_cell.angle_beta   90.00
_cell.angle_gamma   90.00
#
_symmetry.space_group_name_H-M   'P 1'
#
loop_
_entity.id
_entity.type
_entity.pdbx_description
1 polymer ?
#
loop_
_entity_poly.entity_id
_entity_poly.type
_entity_poly.pdbx_seq_one_letter_code
_entity_poly.pdbx_strand_id
1 'polypeptide(L)'
;GCRTGPSCTAEEADPQVASWSGDSGNVSQSHSSASGPWEDEGPELGAPSRDLPLLRRAAAGYATCLLPSAGARPEVEALDASLEDLLTRVDEFVGMLDMLRGDSSHVVSEGVPRIYAKATEMRRVYSKIDRLEAFVGMIGASVARMEEHVARAEAELGTFPSTFRKLLHTINVPSFFNKAPSSKSQLTGYEPPVVFRTEDHFPCCSERPQV
;
A
#
# COMPACT_ATOMS: atom_id res chain seq x y z
N GLY A 1 -5.97 26.32 -28.88
CA GLY A 1 -4.90 25.36 -29.19
C GLY A 1 -5.08 24.15 -28.33
N CYS A 2 -5.62 23.07 -28.90
CA CYS A 2 -5.83 21.79 -28.23
C CYS A 2 -4.50 21.03 -28.13
N ARG A 3 -4.20 20.46 -26.96
CA ARG A 3 -3.31 19.30 -26.75
C ARG A 3 -3.75 18.66 -25.42
N THR A 4 -4.74 17.78 -25.43
CA THR A 4 -4.61 16.30 -25.51
C THR A 4 -3.56 15.76 -24.53
N GLY A 5 -4.03 15.37 -23.34
CA GLY A 5 -3.33 14.41 -22.49
C GLY A 5 -3.55 12.98 -23.01
N PRO A 6 -2.66 12.02 -22.68
CA PRO A 6 -2.89 10.63 -23.01
C PRO A 6 -3.84 9.99 -22.00
N SER A 7 -4.95 9.50 -22.56
CA SER A 7 -5.95 8.64 -21.94
C SER A 7 -5.35 7.31 -21.49
N CYS A 8 -5.80 6.85 -20.32
CA CYS A 8 -5.79 5.44 -19.96
C CYS A 8 -6.54 4.64 -21.04
N THR A 9 -5.99 3.51 -21.45
CA THR A 9 -6.74 2.42 -22.07
C THR A 9 -6.50 1.20 -21.20
N ALA A 10 -7.57 0.76 -20.55
CA ALA A 10 -7.71 -0.56 -20.00
C ALA A 10 -8.06 -1.49 -21.16
N GLU A 11 -7.28 -2.53 -21.37
CA GLU A 11 -7.72 -3.72 -22.09
C GLU A 11 -7.45 -4.92 -21.18
N GLU A 12 -8.56 -5.48 -20.72
CA GLU A 12 -8.69 -6.74 -20.02
C GLU A 12 -8.79 -7.84 -21.08
N ALA A 13 -7.82 -8.75 -21.12
CA ALA A 13 -7.92 -10.00 -21.87
C ALA A 13 -7.07 -11.07 -21.18
N ASP A 14 -7.74 -11.79 -20.29
CA ASP A 14 -7.65 -13.22 -19.94
C ASP A 14 -6.27 -13.91 -19.91
N PRO A 15 -5.82 -14.46 -18.77
CA PRO A 15 -4.66 -15.34 -18.75
C PRO A 15 -5.02 -16.65 -19.44
N GLN A 16 -4.36 -16.91 -20.57
CA GLN A 16 -4.39 -18.21 -21.23
C GLN A 16 -4.09 -19.32 -20.22
N VAL A 17 -5.13 -20.06 -19.86
CA VAL A 17 -5.05 -21.38 -19.24
C VAL A 17 -4.36 -22.29 -20.25
N ALA A 18 -3.03 -22.33 -20.20
CA ALA A 18 -2.27 -23.39 -20.83
C ALA A 18 -2.56 -24.65 -20.03
N SER A 19 -3.53 -25.43 -20.50
CA SER A 19 -3.70 -26.82 -20.12
C SER A 19 -2.41 -27.56 -20.47
N TRP A 20 -1.53 -27.73 -19.50
CA TRP A 20 -0.44 -28.68 -19.64
C TRP A 20 -1.07 -30.06 -19.48
N SER A 21 -1.48 -30.56 -20.64
CA SER A 21 -1.89 -31.94 -20.89
C SER A 21 -0.91 -32.88 -20.19
N GLY A 22 -1.46 -33.80 -19.41
CA GLY A 22 -0.71 -34.87 -18.80
C GLY A 22 0.04 -35.64 -19.88
N ASP A 23 1.36 -35.55 -19.84
CA ASP A 23 2.21 -36.47 -20.57
C ASP A 23 2.25 -37.78 -19.79
N SER A 24 1.40 -38.69 -20.24
CA SER A 24 1.33 -40.08 -19.82
C SER A 24 2.70 -40.72 -19.95
N GLY A 25 3.25 -41.14 -18.80
CA GLY A 25 4.56 -41.76 -18.69
C GLY A 25 4.78 -42.88 -19.70
N ASN A 26 5.81 -42.71 -20.53
CA ASN A 26 6.44 -43.79 -21.27
C ASN A 26 7.66 -44.30 -20.47
N VAL A 27 7.41 -45.16 -19.48
CA VAL A 27 8.48 -45.97 -18.91
C VAL A 27 8.95 -46.93 -20.01
N SER A 28 10.04 -46.61 -20.67
CA SER A 28 10.71 -47.50 -21.61
C SER A 28 11.33 -48.65 -20.82
N GLN A 29 10.56 -49.73 -20.63
CA GLN A 29 11.08 -50.98 -20.09
C GLN A 29 11.91 -51.66 -21.18
N SER A 30 13.19 -51.35 -21.21
CA SER A 30 14.17 -52.15 -21.94
C SER A 30 14.32 -53.49 -21.22
N HIS A 31 13.60 -54.51 -21.70
CA HIS A 31 13.89 -55.89 -21.35
C HIS A 31 15.20 -56.30 -22.04
N SER A 32 16.30 -56.23 -21.30
CA SER A 32 17.53 -56.93 -21.68
C SER A 32 17.31 -58.44 -21.52
N SER A 33 16.67 -59.06 -22.51
CA SER A 33 16.72 -60.51 -22.69
C SER A 33 17.99 -60.85 -23.46
N ALA A 34 19.13 -60.83 -22.77
CA ALA A 34 20.37 -61.42 -23.24
C ALA A 34 20.57 -62.75 -22.52
N SER A 35 19.80 -63.75 -22.93
CA SER A 35 20.08 -65.15 -22.63
C SER A 35 20.12 -65.88 -23.96
N GLY A 36 21.24 -65.70 -24.66
CA GLY A 36 21.62 -66.63 -25.72
C GLY A 36 21.96 -67.97 -25.07
N PRO A 37 21.54 -69.10 -25.66
CA PRO A 37 22.01 -70.41 -25.25
C PRO A 37 23.54 -70.39 -25.37
N TRP A 38 24.24 -70.64 -24.28
CA TRP A 38 25.64 -71.04 -24.35
C TRP A 38 25.61 -72.39 -25.06
N GLU A 39 25.95 -72.36 -26.34
CA GLU A 39 26.20 -73.57 -27.10
C GLU A 39 27.29 -74.33 -26.34
N ASP A 40 26.89 -75.45 -25.76
CA ASP A 40 27.75 -76.50 -25.24
C ASP A 40 28.51 -77.10 -26.42
N GLU A 41 29.54 -76.39 -26.88
CA GLU A 41 30.52 -76.91 -27.82
C GLU A 41 31.34 -77.97 -27.08
N GLY A 42 31.22 -79.21 -27.57
CA GLY A 42 31.87 -80.41 -27.04
C GLY A 42 33.41 -80.36 -27.03
N PRO A 43 34.06 -81.43 -26.54
CA PRO A 43 35.46 -81.39 -26.12
C PRO A 43 36.41 -81.49 -27.32
N GLU A 44 36.73 -80.36 -27.94
CA GLU A 44 37.83 -80.28 -28.93
C GLU A 44 39.15 -79.91 -28.24
N LEU A 45 40.10 -80.81 -28.45
CA LEU A 45 41.38 -80.92 -27.80
C LEU A 45 42.36 -79.92 -28.41
N GLY A 46 42.41 -78.69 -27.86
CA GLY A 46 43.32 -77.64 -28.32
C GLY A 46 43.66 -76.62 -27.23
N ALA A 47 44.31 -77.08 -26.16
CA ALA A 47 44.81 -76.29 -25.03
C ALA A 47 43.91 -75.14 -24.50
N PRO A 48 42.77 -75.44 -23.84
CA PRO A 48 41.88 -74.41 -23.33
C PRO A 48 41.94 -74.33 -21.80
N SER A 49 43.10 -74.08 -21.17
CA SER A 49 43.11 -74.11 -19.69
C SER A 49 44.21 -73.35 -18.96
N ARG A 50 45.24 -72.83 -19.64
CA ARG A 50 46.36 -72.20 -18.91
C ARG A 50 46.13 -70.72 -18.64
N ASP A 51 45.42 -70.04 -19.53
CA ASP A 51 45.15 -68.60 -19.42
C ASP A 51 43.79 -68.28 -18.81
N LEU A 52 42.85 -69.23 -18.76
CA LEU A 52 41.55 -69.06 -18.11
C LEU A 52 41.69 -68.76 -16.61
N PRO A 53 42.62 -69.40 -15.86
CA PRO A 53 42.97 -69.00 -14.50
C PRO A 53 43.59 -67.59 -14.42
N LEU A 54 44.39 -67.19 -15.41
CA LEU A 54 45.02 -65.86 -15.46
C LEU A 54 43.98 -64.77 -15.76
N LEU A 55 43.08 -65.02 -16.71
CA LEU A 55 41.96 -64.17 -17.05
C LEU A 55 40.99 -64.05 -15.87
N ARG A 56 40.67 -65.17 -15.20
CA ARG A 56 39.86 -65.14 -13.97
C ARG A 56 40.55 -64.35 -12.86
N ARG A 57 41.87 -64.47 -12.71
CA ARG A 57 42.65 -63.70 -11.74
C ARG A 57 42.72 -62.20 -12.10
N ALA A 58 42.86 -61.88 -13.39
CA ALA A 58 42.86 -60.50 -13.88
C ALA A 58 41.48 -59.86 -13.73
N ALA A 59 40.42 -60.56 -14.16
CA ALA A 59 39.03 -60.14 -13.97
C ALA A 59 38.70 -60.00 -12.48
N ALA A 60 39.15 -60.91 -11.62
CA ALA A 60 39.01 -60.78 -10.17
C ALA A 60 39.76 -59.54 -9.64
N GLY A 61 40.97 -59.25 -10.13
CA GLY A 61 41.75 -58.06 -9.77
C GLY A 61 41.07 -56.74 -10.19
N TYR A 62 40.51 -56.69 -11.40
CA TYR A 62 39.70 -55.55 -11.86
C TYR A 62 38.37 -55.45 -11.09
N ALA A 63 37.75 -56.58 -10.79
CA ALA A 63 36.55 -56.64 -9.98
C ALA A 63 36.80 -56.05 -8.58
N THR A 64 37.94 -56.29 -7.93
CA THR A 64 38.28 -55.64 -6.65
C THR A 64 38.47 -54.13 -6.75
N CYS A 65 38.83 -53.60 -7.93
CA CYS A 65 38.94 -52.16 -8.15
C CYS A 65 37.58 -51.48 -8.37
N LEU A 66 36.60 -52.20 -8.92
CA LEU A 66 35.27 -51.69 -9.29
C LEU A 66 34.20 -52.02 -8.23
N LEU A 67 34.28 -53.20 -7.62
CA LEU A 67 33.39 -53.63 -6.55
C LEU A 67 33.97 -53.15 -5.22
N PRO A 68 33.21 -52.37 -4.43
CA PRO A 68 33.61 -52.00 -3.08
C PRO A 68 33.92 -53.27 -2.29
N SER A 69 35.13 -53.38 -1.75
CA SER A 69 35.53 -54.52 -0.92
C SER A 69 34.74 -54.49 0.38
N ALA A 70 33.59 -55.16 0.43
CA ALA A 70 32.76 -55.41 1.62
C ALA A 70 32.49 -54.18 2.53
N GLY A 71 32.49 -52.97 1.98
CA GLY A 71 32.20 -51.71 2.65
C GLY A 71 32.15 -50.58 1.61
N ALA A 72 31.25 -49.62 1.78
CA ALA A 72 31.18 -48.46 0.90
C ALA A 72 32.51 -47.69 0.97
N ARG A 73 32.93 -47.12 -0.17
CA ARG A 73 34.15 -46.31 -0.19
C ARG A 73 33.93 -45.05 0.64
N PRO A 74 34.89 -44.63 1.48
CA PRO A 74 34.74 -43.47 2.33
C PRO A 74 34.46 -42.18 1.53
N GLU A 75 34.93 -42.11 0.28
CA GLU A 75 34.63 -40.98 -0.63
C GLU A 75 33.16 -40.98 -1.08
N VAL A 76 32.55 -42.15 -1.24
CA VAL A 76 31.13 -42.29 -1.60
C VAL A 76 30.26 -41.97 -0.40
N GLU A 77 30.61 -42.46 0.80
CA GLU A 77 29.90 -42.12 2.03
C GLU A 77 29.98 -40.62 2.36
N ALA A 78 31.13 -39.99 2.11
CA ALA A 78 31.28 -38.55 2.28
C ALA A 78 30.44 -37.74 1.27
N LEU A 79 30.31 -38.23 0.03
CA LEU A 79 29.45 -37.64 -0.98
C LEU A 79 27.97 -37.83 -0.63
N ASP A 80 27.57 -39.01 -0.16
CA ASP A 80 26.20 -39.27 0.27
C ASP A 80 25.85 -38.36 1.47
N ALA A 81 26.74 -38.25 2.45
CA ALA A 81 26.54 -37.34 3.58
C ALA A 81 26.43 -35.86 3.16
N SER A 82 27.21 -35.42 2.15
CA SER A 82 27.11 -34.05 1.65
C SER A 82 25.84 -33.81 0.83
N LEU A 83 25.35 -34.82 0.12
CA LEU A 83 24.07 -34.76 -0.59
C LEU A 83 22.92 -34.65 0.40
N GLU A 84 22.91 -35.46 1.45
CA GLU A 84 21.87 -35.40 2.48
C GLU A 84 21.87 -34.05 3.22
N ASP A 85 23.04 -33.47 3.54
CA ASP A 85 23.15 -32.11 4.09
C ASP A 85 22.59 -31.06 3.11
N LEU A 86 22.91 -31.19 1.81
CA LEU A 86 22.40 -30.27 0.80
C LEU A 86 20.88 -30.37 0.62
N LEU A 87 20.33 -31.59 0.60
CA LEU A 87 18.90 -31.82 0.51
C LEU A 87 18.18 -31.24 1.73
N THR A 88 18.73 -31.44 2.93
CA THR A 88 18.22 -30.83 4.17
C THR A 88 18.21 -29.29 4.07
N ARG A 89 19.30 -28.68 3.58
CA ARG A 89 19.35 -27.22 3.38
C ARG A 89 18.34 -26.73 2.36
N VAL A 90 18.08 -27.48 1.30
CA VAL A 90 17.07 -27.14 0.30
C VAL A 90 15.68 -27.13 0.94
N ASP A 91 15.36 -28.13 1.77
CA ASP A 91 14.08 -28.17 2.49
C ASP A 91 13.93 -26.99 3.46
N GLU A 92 15.01 -26.59 4.15
CA GLU A 92 15.03 -25.38 4.97
C GLU A 92 14.78 -24.11 4.15
N PHE A 93 15.39 -23.99 2.96
CA PHE A 93 15.15 -22.86 2.05
C PHE A 93 13.71 -22.80 1.56
N VAL A 94 13.12 -23.95 1.23
CA VAL A 94 11.69 -24.03 0.86
C VAL A 94 10.83 -23.56 2.02
N GLY A 95 11.10 -24.01 3.24
CA GLY A 95 10.39 -23.54 4.44
C GLY A 95 10.50 -22.03 4.66
N MET A 96 11.68 -21.45 4.45
CA MET A 96 11.87 -19.99 4.53
C MET A 96 11.11 -19.24 3.42
N LEU A 97 11.09 -19.77 2.20
CA LEU A 97 10.34 -19.17 1.10
C LEU A 97 8.83 -19.21 1.34
N ASP A 98 8.32 -20.30 1.89
CA ASP A 98 6.90 -20.42 2.24
C ASP A 98 6.49 -19.43 3.33
N MET A 99 7.34 -19.25 4.36
CA MET A 99 7.14 -18.22 5.37
C MET A 99 7.13 -16.81 4.75
N LEU A 100 8.12 -16.48 3.92
CA LEU A 100 8.21 -15.17 3.27
C LEU A 100 7.02 -14.91 2.34
N ARG A 101 6.57 -15.93 1.61
CA ARG A 101 5.40 -15.86 0.73
C ARG A 101 4.13 -15.67 1.56
N GLY A 102 3.99 -16.37 2.67
CA GLY A 102 2.91 -16.19 3.63
C GLY A 102 2.84 -14.77 4.19
N ASP A 103 3.97 -14.25 4.67
CA ASP A 103 4.09 -12.88 5.19
C ASP A 103 3.76 -11.84 4.12
N SER A 104 4.32 -12.00 2.92
CA SER A 104 4.05 -11.11 1.79
C SER A 104 2.57 -11.13 1.41
N SER A 105 1.97 -12.33 1.37
CA SER A 105 0.54 -12.50 1.11
C SER A 105 -0.28 -11.78 2.17
N HIS A 106 0.02 -11.95 3.45
CA HIS A 106 -0.68 -11.31 4.55
C HIS A 106 -0.55 -9.77 4.53
N VAL A 107 0.64 -9.24 4.25
CA VAL A 107 0.85 -7.80 4.11
C VAL A 107 0.00 -7.23 2.98
N VAL A 108 -0.05 -7.90 1.83
CA VAL A 108 -0.81 -7.43 0.67
C VAL A 108 -2.32 -7.62 0.86
N SER A 109 -2.77 -8.73 1.43
CA SER A 109 -4.20 -9.04 1.59
C SER A 109 -4.85 -8.29 2.75
N GLU A 110 -4.13 -8.11 3.87
CA GLU A 110 -4.68 -7.53 5.10
C GLU A 110 -4.00 -6.19 5.46
N GLY A 111 -2.67 -6.15 5.41
CA GLY A 111 -1.89 -5.00 5.85
C GLY A 111 -2.18 -3.73 5.04
N VAL A 112 -2.03 -3.81 3.72
CA VAL A 112 -2.22 -2.67 2.80
C VAL A 112 -3.66 -2.15 2.83
N PRO A 113 -4.72 -2.98 2.73
CA PRO A 113 -6.10 -2.49 2.84
C PRO A 113 -6.39 -1.83 4.20
N ARG A 114 -5.86 -2.37 5.29
CA ARG A 114 -6.04 -1.79 6.63
C ARG A 114 -5.36 -0.44 6.77
N ILE A 115 -4.15 -0.27 6.23
CA ILE A 115 -3.47 1.03 6.17
C ILE A 115 -4.27 2.01 5.32
N TYR A 116 -4.76 1.58 4.16
CA TYR A 116 -5.57 2.42 3.28
C TYR A 116 -6.88 2.89 3.96
N ALA A 117 -7.56 1.98 4.66
CA ALA A 117 -8.75 2.30 5.43
C ALA A 117 -8.46 3.37 6.48
N LYS A 118 -7.38 3.21 7.25
CA LYS A 118 -6.95 4.19 8.25
C LYS A 118 -6.52 5.52 7.64
N ALA A 119 -5.80 5.51 6.52
CA ALA A 119 -5.48 6.73 5.79
C ALA A 119 -6.74 7.46 5.29
N THR A 120 -7.78 6.71 4.90
CA THR A 120 -9.07 7.28 4.50
C THR A 120 -9.83 7.89 5.67
N GLU A 121 -9.81 7.27 6.84
CA GLU A 121 -10.34 7.85 8.08
C GLU A 121 -9.61 9.17 8.42
N MET A 122 -8.28 9.18 8.33
CA MET A 122 -7.48 10.38 8.57
C MET A 122 -7.82 11.51 7.60
N ARG A 123 -8.05 11.22 6.32
CA ARG A 123 -8.52 12.22 5.34
C ARG A 123 -9.80 12.92 5.79
N ARG A 124 -10.75 12.19 6.38
CA ARG A 124 -11.99 12.78 6.92
C ARG A 124 -11.71 13.73 8.08
N VAL A 125 -10.73 13.41 8.93
CA VAL A 125 -10.31 14.28 10.03
C VAL A 125 -9.66 15.55 9.48
N TYR A 126 -8.74 15.44 8.52
CA TYR A 126 -8.14 16.62 7.87
C TYR A 126 -9.18 17.51 7.22
N SER A 127 -10.16 16.95 6.51
CA SER A 127 -11.26 17.76 5.95
C SER A 127 -12.09 18.49 7.01
N LYS A 128 -12.22 17.94 8.23
CA LYS A 128 -12.87 18.65 9.34
C LYS A 128 -12.00 19.80 9.86
N ILE A 129 -10.68 19.60 9.92
CA ILE A 129 -9.72 20.63 10.30
C ILE A 129 -9.73 21.78 9.28
N ASP A 130 -9.68 21.49 7.99
CA ASP A 130 -9.70 22.51 6.93
C ASP A 130 -10.98 23.36 6.99
N ARG A 131 -12.14 22.72 7.24
CA ARG A 131 -13.42 23.43 7.43
C ARG A 131 -13.40 24.32 8.66
N LEU A 132 -12.79 23.86 9.75
CA LEU A 132 -12.63 24.64 10.97
C LEU A 132 -11.72 25.85 10.75
N GLU A 133 -10.61 25.68 10.05
CA GLU A 133 -9.70 26.77 9.72
C GLU A 133 -10.40 27.83 8.86
N ALA A 134 -11.10 27.42 7.80
CA ALA A 134 -11.88 28.33 6.96
C ALA A 134 -12.95 29.09 7.76
N PHE A 135 -13.63 28.40 8.68
CA PHE A 135 -14.62 28.99 9.55
C PHE A 135 -14.00 30.04 10.48
N VAL A 136 -12.89 29.72 11.15
CA VAL A 136 -12.16 30.67 12.01
C VAL A 136 -11.69 31.89 11.22
N GLY A 137 -11.19 31.69 9.99
CA GLY A 137 -10.81 32.79 9.10
C GLY A 137 -11.97 33.72 8.78
N MET A 138 -13.15 33.15 8.49
CA MET A 138 -14.37 33.94 8.24
C MET A 138 -14.84 34.72 9.48
N ILE A 139 -14.79 34.11 10.67
CA ILE A 139 -15.07 34.81 11.94
C ILE A 139 -14.11 35.98 12.11
N GLY A 140 -12.81 35.73 11.93
CA GLY A 140 -11.78 36.76 12.06
C GLY A 140 -12.06 37.96 11.15
N ALA A 141 -12.44 37.73 9.89
CA ALA A 141 -12.84 38.79 8.97
C ALA A 141 -14.13 39.52 9.42
N SER A 142 -15.09 38.79 9.98
CA SER A 142 -16.32 39.39 10.52
C SER A 142 -16.05 40.29 11.71
N VAL A 143 -15.20 39.87 12.64
CA VAL A 143 -14.79 40.65 13.81
C VAL A 143 -14.02 41.89 13.38
N ALA A 144 -13.06 41.76 12.45
CA ALA A 144 -12.30 42.90 11.94
C ALA A 144 -13.21 43.98 11.30
N ARG A 145 -14.23 43.57 10.54
CA ARG A 145 -15.24 44.52 10.01
C ARG A 145 -16.03 45.19 11.12
N MET A 146 -16.46 44.43 12.13
CA MET A 146 -17.19 44.96 13.28
C MET A 146 -16.34 45.97 14.06
N GLU A 147 -15.06 45.68 14.30
CA GLU A 147 -14.11 46.59 14.92
C GLU A 147 -13.95 47.88 14.11
N GLU A 148 -13.88 47.81 12.77
CA GLU A 148 -13.84 48.98 11.90
C GLU A 148 -15.12 49.84 12.02
N HIS A 149 -16.30 49.20 12.05
CA HIS A 149 -17.58 49.90 12.24
C HIS A 149 -17.65 50.61 13.60
N VAL A 150 -17.19 49.95 14.67
CA VAL A 150 -17.13 50.54 16.01
C VAL A 150 -16.15 51.72 16.03
N ALA A 151 -14.94 51.55 15.50
CA ALA A 151 -13.95 52.62 15.43
C ALA A 151 -14.45 53.84 14.64
N ARG A 152 -15.18 53.61 13.53
CA ARG A 152 -15.83 54.69 12.75
C ARG A 152 -16.90 55.41 13.55
N ALA A 153 -17.78 54.66 14.23
CA ALA A 153 -18.83 55.24 15.06
C ALA A 153 -18.25 56.03 16.26
N GLU A 154 -17.20 55.52 16.89
CA GLU A 154 -16.46 56.22 17.95
C GLU A 154 -15.78 57.48 17.44
N ALA A 155 -15.20 57.46 16.24
CA ALA A 155 -14.64 58.66 15.61
C ALA A 155 -15.74 59.72 15.36
N GLU A 156 -16.90 59.33 14.84
CA GLU A 156 -18.03 60.23 14.61
C GLU A 156 -18.61 60.80 15.92
N LEU A 157 -18.72 59.98 16.96
CA LEU A 157 -19.22 60.39 18.28
C LEU A 157 -18.21 61.20 19.09
N GLY A 158 -16.93 60.84 19.05
CA GLY A 158 -15.81 61.55 19.68
C GLY A 158 -15.50 62.88 18.98
N THR A 159 -15.81 62.97 17.68
CA THR A 159 -15.93 64.22 16.94
C THR A 159 -17.29 64.88 17.17
N PHE A 160 -17.87 64.73 18.38
CA PHE A 160 -19.01 65.54 18.80
C PHE A 160 -18.65 66.99 18.54
N PRO A 161 -19.48 67.78 17.85
CA PRO A 161 -18.95 68.93 17.16
C PRO A 161 -18.56 69.99 18.20
N SER A 162 -17.25 70.14 18.44
CA SER A 162 -16.68 71.30 19.15
C SER A 162 -17.20 72.60 18.53
N THR A 163 -17.52 72.57 17.23
CA THR A 163 -18.20 73.62 16.47
C THR A 163 -19.65 73.86 16.90
N PHE A 164 -20.43 72.85 17.27
CA PHE A 164 -21.79 73.03 17.80
C PHE A 164 -21.79 73.54 19.23
N ARG A 165 -20.82 73.15 20.07
CA ARG A 165 -20.63 73.83 21.38
C ARG A 165 -20.29 75.31 21.16
N LYS A 166 -19.37 75.63 20.25
CA LYS A 166 -19.04 77.03 19.91
C LYS A 166 -20.24 77.82 19.36
N LEU A 167 -21.07 77.19 18.52
CA LEU A 167 -22.30 77.81 17.98
C LEU A 167 -23.38 78.01 19.05
N LEU A 168 -23.56 77.05 19.96
CA LEU A 168 -24.47 77.17 21.11
C LEU A 168 -23.98 78.20 22.13
N HIS A 169 -22.66 78.39 22.26
CA HIS A 169 -22.10 79.47 23.07
C HIS A 169 -22.21 80.87 22.42
N THR A 170 -22.44 80.96 21.11
CA THR A 170 -22.67 82.25 20.43
C THR A 170 -24.15 82.63 20.32
N ILE A 171 -25.06 81.69 20.53
CA ILE A 171 -26.50 81.92 20.45
C ILE A 171 -27.08 81.90 21.86
N ASN A 172 -26.92 83.03 22.56
CA ASN A 172 -27.74 83.36 23.71
C ASN A 172 -29.15 83.69 23.20
N VAL A 173 -30.15 82.88 23.58
CA VAL A 173 -31.53 83.01 23.12
C VAL A 173 -32.30 83.97 24.04
N PRO A 174 -33.07 84.96 23.54
CA PRO A 174 -34.36 85.25 24.10
C PRO A 174 -35.45 84.50 23.32
N SER A 175 -36.44 84.11 24.09
CA SER A 175 -37.61 83.30 23.78
C SER A 175 -38.32 83.54 22.42
N PHE A 176 -39.10 82.51 22.06
CA PHE A 176 -40.14 82.44 21.04
C PHE A 176 -39.66 82.19 19.60
N PHE A 177 -39.96 81.01 19.06
CA PHE A 177 -40.99 80.84 18.02
C PHE A 177 -41.03 79.37 17.54
N ASN A 178 -42.25 78.83 17.56
CA ASN A 178 -42.63 77.58 16.93
C ASN A 178 -42.31 77.61 15.43
N LYS A 179 -41.46 76.70 14.96
CA LYS A 179 -41.62 75.98 13.68
C LYS A 179 -40.57 74.88 13.63
N ALA A 180 -41.01 73.62 13.65
CA ALA A 180 -40.11 72.48 13.55
C ALA A 180 -39.29 72.54 12.26
N PRO A 181 -37.96 72.60 12.30
CA PRO A 181 -37.16 72.20 11.17
C PRO A 181 -37.15 70.67 11.17
N SER A 182 -37.70 70.10 10.11
CA SER A 182 -37.50 68.70 9.74
C SER A 182 -36.03 68.48 9.41
N SER A 183 -35.15 68.45 10.42
CA SER A 183 -33.85 67.82 10.28
C SER A 183 -34.06 66.32 10.49
N LYS A 184 -34.50 65.65 9.43
CA LYS A 184 -34.04 64.29 9.17
C LYS A 184 -32.52 64.42 8.97
N SER A 185 -31.77 64.55 10.06
CA SER A 185 -30.48 63.88 10.10
C SER A 185 -30.85 62.45 9.71
N GLN A 186 -30.33 62.01 8.57
CA GLN A 186 -30.20 60.59 8.33
C GLN A 186 -29.31 60.11 9.47
N LEU A 187 -29.93 59.79 10.62
CA LEU A 187 -29.48 58.71 11.46
C LEU A 187 -29.43 57.56 10.47
N THR A 188 -28.24 57.31 9.94
CA THR A 188 -27.93 56.07 9.27
C THR A 188 -28.37 55.02 10.27
N GLY A 189 -29.54 54.42 9.99
CA GLY A 189 -30.16 53.48 10.90
C GLY A 189 -29.13 52.42 11.20
N TYR A 190 -28.88 52.16 12.48
CA TYR A 190 -28.02 51.06 12.90
C TYR A 190 -28.53 49.79 12.21
N GLU A 191 -27.74 49.28 11.25
CA GLU A 191 -27.97 47.97 10.67
C GLU A 191 -27.22 46.95 11.55
N PRO A 192 -27.94 46.02 12.19
CA PRO A 192 -27.30 44.98 12.99
C PRO A 192 -26.33 44.17 12.12
N PRO A 193 -25.08 43.93 12.57
CA PRO A 193 -24.15 43.08 11.85
C PRO A 193 -24.75 41.68 11.65
N VAL A 194 -24.65 41.15 10.43
CA VAL A 194 -25.04 39.77 10.14
C VAL A 194 -24.11 38.83 10.91
N VAL A 195 -24.64 38.21 11.96
CA VAL A 195 -23.90 37.24 12.77
C VAL A 195 -23.89 35.90 12.05
N PHE A 196 -22.72 35.30 11.91
CA PHE A 196 -22.58 33.97 11.33
C PHE A 196 -23.23 32.93 12.25
N ARG A 197 -23.84 31.90 11.67
CA ARG A 197 -24.42 30.78 12.40
C ARG A 197 -23.52 29.56 12.25
N THR A 198 -23.07 28.97 13.35
CA THR A 198 -22.19 27.79 13.31
C THR A 198 -22.87 26.61 12.62
N GLU A 199 -24.20 26.54 12.74
CA GLU A 199 -25.07 25.52 12.13
C GLU A 199 -24.94 25.45 10.60
N ASP A 200 -24.69 26.59 9.94
CA ASP A 200 -24.59 26.68 8.47
C ASP A 200 -23.23 26.16 7.95
N HIS A 201 -22.23 26.06 8.83
CA HIS A 201 -20.86 25.67 8.48
C HIS A 201 -20.50 24.26 8.97
N PHE A 202 -21.16 23.78 10.02
CA PHE A 202 -21.03 22.42 10.53
C PHE A 202 -22.41 21.77 10.68
N PRO A 203 -23.05 21.34 9.57
CA PRO A 203 -24.28 20.56 9.67
C PRO A 203 -23.99 19.33 10.52
N CYS A 204 -24.69 19.19 11.65
CA CYS A 204 -24.49 18.10 12.60
C CYS A 204 -24.36 16.78 11.84
N CYS A 205 -23.16 16.20 11.84
CA CYS A 205 -22.93 14.86 11.31
C CYS A 205 -23.79 13.91 12.15
N SER A 206 -25.00 13.65 11.69
CA SER A 206 -25.89 12.63 12.23
C SER A 206 -25.37 11.26 11.79
N GLU A 207 -24.11 10.97 12.07
CA GLU A 207 -23.52 9.65 11.88
C GLU A 207 -23.93 8.84 13.12
N ARG A 208 -25.17 8.35 13.10
CA ARG A 208 -25.60 7.33 14.05
C ARG A 208 -24.64 6.14 13.85
N PRO A 209 -24.05 5.59 14.93
CA PRO A 209 -23.34 4.32 14.84
C PRO A 209 -24.33 3.29 14.29
N GLN A 210 -24.04 2.73 13.11
CA GLN A 210 -24.69 1.50 12.69
C GLN A 210 -24.13 0.41 13.59
N VAL A 211 -24.97 -0.04 14.53
CA VAL A 211 -24.75 -1.20 15.39
C VAL A 211 -24.89 -2.45 14.55
#